data_AF-A0AAW6NK34-F1
#
_entry.id   AF-A0AAW6NK34-F1
#
_cell.length_a   1.000
_cell.length_b   1.000
_cell.length_c   1.000
_cell.angle_alpha   90.00
_cell.angle_beta   90.00
_cell.angle_gamma   90.00
#
_symmetry.space_group_name_H-M   'P 1'
#
loop_
_entity.id
_entity.type
_entity.pdbx_description
1 polymer ?
#
loop_
_entity_poly.entity_id
_entity_poly.type
_entity_poly.pdbx_seq_one_letter_code
_entity_poly.pdbx_strand_id
1 'polypeptide(L)'
;VIESVLERFWTVGVIDPPSSGEVTLAWSDLLAPSEKEKIANMQAMAVVAKDTQQAYGTPAVDENEIRAVGELEPRKVVSPPNPDVKQADKDPLTDDDDSANQNRDANRTAQ
;
A
#
# COMPACT_ATOMS: atom_id res chain seq x y z
N VAL A 1 31.48 25.77 -5.78
CA VAL A 1 31.41 25.84 -7.28
C VAL A 1 30.19 26.61 -7.74
N ILE A 2 28.96 26.23 -7.33
CA ILE A 2 27.72 26.92 -7.73
C ILE A 2 27.68 28.38 -7.26
N GLU A 3 28.07 28.65 -6.01
CA GLU A 3 28.17 30.02 -5.46
C GLU A 3 29.08 30.92 -6.31
N SER A 4 30.26 30.43 -6.70
CA SER A 4 31.20 31.17 -7.54
C SER A 4 30.68 31.46 -8.96
N VAL A 5 29.75 30.64 -9.46
CA VAL A 5 29.07 30.88 -10.74
C VAL A 5 28.01 31.97 -10.57
N LEU A 6 27.22 31.90 -9.49
CA LEU A 6 26.21 32.91 -9.15
C LEU A 6 26.86 34.29 -8.94
N GLU A 7 27.96 34.35 -8.19
CA GLU A 7 28.73 35.58 -7.97
C GLU A 7 29.25 36.20 -9.27
N ARG A 8 29.71 35.36 -10.21
CA ARG A 8 30.13 35.84 -11.54
C ARG A 8 28.96 36.38 -12.34
N PHE A 9 27.79 35.74 -12.28
CA PHE A 9 26.62 36.24 -13.00
C PHE A 9 26.08 37.56 -12.44
N TRP A 10 26.19 37.81 -11.14
CA TRP A 10 25.96 39.15 -10.56
C TRP A 10 26.98 40.16 -11.05
N THR A 11 28.27 39.79 -11.02
CA THR A 11 29.36 40.68 -11.41
C THR A 11 29.26 41.12 -12.87
N VAL A 12 28.79 40.24 -13.75
CA VAL A 12 28.60 40.51 -15.17
C VAL A 12 27.21 41.12 -15.47
N GLY A 13 26.33 41.23 -14.46
CA GLY A 13 25.01 41.87 -14.58
C GLY A 13 23.95 41.04 -15.31
N VAL A 14 24.11 39.72 -15.34
CA VAL A 14 23.13 38.79 -15.95
C VAL A 14 21.92 38.60 -15.04
N ILE A 15 22.15 38.65 -13.72
CA ILE A 15 21.13 38.57 -12.67
C ILE A 15 21.47 39.57 -11.57
N ASP A 16 20.46 40.08 -10.87
CA ASP A 16 20.67 41.02 -9.76
C ASP A 16 21.22 40.32 -8.51
N PRO A 17 22.09 40.99 -7.73
CA PRO A 17 22.58 40.45 -6.47
C PRO A 17 21.44 40.38 -5.44
N PRO A 18 21.46 39.39 -4.52
CA PRO A 18 20.46 39.27 -3.48
C PRO A 18 20.53 40.49 -2.55
N SER A 19 19.37 41.05 -2.21
CA SER A 19 19.26 42.23 -1.33
C SER A 19 19.75 41.96 0.11
N SER A 20 19.77 40.70 0.54
CA SER A 20 20.29 40.27 1.86
C SER A 20 21.76 39.82 1.85
N GLY A 21 22.38 39.67 0.68
CA GLY A 21 23.75 39.15 0.54
C GLY A 21 23.91 37.64 0.77
N GLU A 22 22.84 36.92 1.14
CA GLU A 22 22.87 35.46 1.35
C GLU A 22 22.17 34.70 0.22
N VAL A 23 22.80 33.63 -0.22
CA VAL A 23 22.21 32.63 -1.12
C VAL A 23 22.04 31.33 -0.37
N THR A 24 20.79 30.92 -0.19
CA THR A 24 20.49 29.59 0.36
C THR A 24 20.25 28.61 -0.79
N LEU A 25 21.12 27.61 -0.90
CA LEU A 25 20.96 26.51 -1.84
C LEU A 25 20.28 25.34 -1.12
N ALA A 26 19.01 25.10 -1.42
CA ALA A 26 18.33 23.89 -1.01
C ALA A 26 18.49 22.84 -2.12
N TRP A 27 19.12 21.71 -1.79
CA TRP A 27 19.10 20.55 -2.66
C TRP A 27 17.76 19.86 -2.45
N SER A 28 16.91 19.87 -3.48
CA SER A 28 15.76 18.97 -3.54
C SER A 28 16.33 17.56 -3.64
N ASP A 29 16.36 16.83 -2.52
CA ASP A 29 16.79 15.44 -2.48
C ASP A 29 15.87 14.61 -3.39
N LEU A 30 16.36 14.29 -4.58
CA LEU A 30 15.64 13.56 -5.63
C LEU A 30 15.81 12.04 -5.48
N LEU A 31 16.22 11.54 -4.30
CA LEU A 31 16.33 10.10 -4.03
C LEU A 31 15.00 9.45 -3.67
N ALA A 32 14.03 10.23 -3.19
CA ALA A 32 12.69 9.69 -2.95
C ALA A 32 12.01 9.41 -4.30
N PRO A 33 11.47 8.20 -4.53
CA PRO A 33 10.72 7.91 -5.74
C PRO A 33 9.58 8.92 -5.89
N SER A 34 9.40 9.43 -7.10
CA SER A 34 8.30 10.34 -7.40
C SER A 34 6.95 9.68 -7.10
N GLU A 35 5.90 10.46 -6.86
CA GLU A 35 4.55 9.90 -6.67
C GLU A 35 4.13 8.98 -7.82
N LYS A 36 4.54 9.32 -9.05
CA LYS A 36 4.34 8.49 -10.23
C LYS A 36 5.04 7.13 -10.12
N GLU A 37 6.28 7.10 -9.65
CA GLU A 37 7.02 5.85 -9.44
C GLU A 37 6.44 5.03 -8.30
N LYS A 38 6.00 5.66 -7.20
CA LYS A 38 5.30 4.97 -6.11
C LYS A 38 4.05 4.24 -6.64
N ILE A 39 3.23 4.92 -7.43
CA ILE A 39 2.03 4.31 -8.04
C ILE A 39 2.42 3.17 -9.00
N ALA A 40 3.45 3.36 -9.83
CA ALA A 40 3.91 2.33 -10.75
C ALA A 40 4.43 1.07 -10.00
N ASN A 41 5.17 1.27 -8.91
CA ASN A 41 5.69 0.17 -8.09
C ASN A 41 4.56 -0.57 -7.37
N MET A 42 3.58 0.15 -6.82
CA MET A 42 2.35 -0.45 -6.28
C MET A 42 1.61 -1.28 -7.32
N GLN A 43 1.46 -0.75 -8.54
CA GLN A 43 0.79 -1.46 -9.65
C GLN A 43 1.55 -2.74 -10.02
N ALA A 44 2.87 -2.68 -10.11
CA ALA A 44 3.69 -3.86 -10.39
C ALA A 44 3.51 -4.95 -9.32
N MET A 45 3.53 -4.57 -8.03
CA MET A 45 3.31 -5.52 -6.94
C MET A 45 1.88 -6.08 -6.93
N ALA A 46 0.87 -5.26 -7.25
CA ALA A 46 -0.51 -5.71 -7.35
C ALA A 46 -0.71 -6.71 -8.52
N VAL A 47 0.00 -6.52 -9.64
CA VAL A 47 -0.01 -7.47 -10.76
C VAL A 47 0.61 -8.80 -10.32
N VAL A 48 1.76 -8.79 -9.64
CA VAL A 48 2.38 -10.01 -9.11
C VAL A 48 1.45 -10.75 -8.15
N ALA A 49 0.82 -10.03 -7.21
CA ALA A 49 -0.15 -10.62 -6.28
C ALA A 49 -1.33 -11.27 -7.02
N LYS A 50 -1.87 -10.58 -8.03
CA LYS A 50 -2.97 -11.09 -8.87
C LYS A 50 -2.55 -12.34 -9.65
N ASP A 51 -1.42 -12.30 -10.33
CA ASP A 51 -0.98 -13.38 -11.21
C ASP A 51 -0.63 -14.64 -10.41
N THR A 52 0.00 -14.48 -9.25
CA THR A 52 0.31 -15.59 -8.34
C THR A 52 -0.94 -16.17 -7.69
N GLN A 53 -1.92 -15.33 -7.31
CA GLN A 53 -3.24 -15.79 -6.87
C GLN A 53 -3.95 -16.59 -7.97
N GLN A 54 -3.89 -16.15 -9.22
CA GLN A 54 -4.51 -16.86 -10.35
C GLN A 54 -3.82 -18.18 -10.67
N ALA A 55 -2.49 -18.24 -10.56
CA ALA A 55 -1.70 -19.42 -10.89
C ALA A 55 -1.70 -20.49 -9.77
N TYR A 56 -1.62 -20.05 -8.51
CA TYR A 56 -1.35 -20.93 -7.37
C TYR A 56 -2.45 -20.88 -6.29
N GLY A 57 -3.47 -20.04 -6.45
CA GLY A 57 -4.56 -19.91 -5.48
C GLY A 57 -4.18 -19.15 -4.20
N THR A 58 -2.96 -18.61 -4.11
CA THR A 58 -2.47 -17.81 -2.98
C THR A 58 -1.59 -16.68 -3.53
N PRO A 59 -1.72 -15.43 -3.04
CA PRO A 59 -0.92 -14.34 -3.55
C PRO A 59 0.48 -14.42 -2.96
N ALA A 60 1.50 -14.15 -3.77
CA ALA A 60 2.90 -14.11 -3.31
C ALA A 60 3.24 -12.81 -2.56
N VAL A 61 2.37 -11.81 -2.65
CA VAL A 61 2.52 -10.49 -2.03
C VAL A 61 1.19 -10.13 -1.38
N ASP A 62 1.22 -9.66 -0.15
CA ASP A 62 0.04 -9.29 0.62
C ASP A 62 -0.36 -7.81 0.41
N GLU A 63 -1.56 -7.44 0.91
CA GLU A 63 -2.08 -6.08 0.71
C GLU A 63 -1.18 -5.02 1.34
N ASN A 64 -0.62 -5.31 2.52
CA ASN A 64 0.18 -4.35 3.27
C ASN A 64 1.57 -4.15 2.66
N GLU A 65 2.15 -5.19 2.03
CA GLU A 65 3.36 -5.07 1.23
C GLU A 65 3.16 -4.16 0.00
N ILE A 66 2.03 -4.27 -0.70
CA ILE A 66 1.69 -3.36 -1.81
C ILE A 66 1.55 -1.93 -1.30
N ARG A 67 0.88 -1.72 -0.16
CA ARG A 67 0.68 -0.39 0.45
C ARG A 67 1.98 0.23 0.94
N ALA A 68 2.91 -0.58 1.48
CA ALA A 68 4.20 -0.11 1.96
C ALA A 68 5.05 0.53 0.85
N VAL A 69 5.03 -0.04 -0.36
CA VAL A 69 5.78 0.51 -1.51
C VAL A 69 5.16 1.80 -2.05
N GLY A 70 3.88 2.04 -1.76
CA GLY A 70 3.21 3.32 -1.98
C GLY A 70 3.36 4.34 -0.86
N GLU A 71 4.09 4.01 0.22
CA GLU A 71 4.12 4.78 1.47
C GLU A 71 2.72 5.06 2.05
N LEU A 72 1.80 4.12 1.86
CA LEU A 72 0.45 4.19 2.42
C LEU A 72 0.37 3.45 3.75
N GLU A 73 -0.38 4.03 4.69
CA GLU A 73 -0.64 3.42 6.00
C GLU A 73 -1.13 1.96 5.89
N PRO A 74 -0.53 1.00 6.61
CA PRO A 74 -0.99 -0.38 6.60
C PRO A 74 -2.45 -0.51 7.03
N ARG A 75 -3.21 -1.41 6.41
CA ARG A 75 -4.54 -1.78 6.89
C ARG A 75 -4.43 -2.76 8.06
N LYS A 76 -5.40 -2.67 8.97
CA LYS A 76 -5.54 -3.64 10.07
C LYS A 76 -5.77 -5.02 9.48
N VAL A 77 -4.90 -5.96 9.85
CA VAL A 77 -5.08 -7.37 9.52
C VAL A 77 -6.26 -7.88 10.36
N VAL A 78 -7.32 -8.31 9.68
CA VAL A 78 -8.46 -8.95 10.33
C VAL A 78 -8.09 -10.42 10.53
N SER A 79 -7.98 -10.87 11.77
CA SER A 79 -7.75 -12.29 12.04
C SER A 79 -9.00 -13.08 11.65
N PRO A 80 -8.85 -14.24 10.97
CA PRO A 80 -9.98 -15.11 10.75
C PRO A 80 -10.59 -15.52 12.10
N PRO A 81 -11.91 -15.70 12.18
CA PRO A 81 -12.57 -16.14 13.40
C PRO A 81 -12.01 -17.50 13.84
N ASN A 82 -11.93 -17.71 15.16
CA ASN A 82 -11.42 -18.96 15.71
C ASN A 82 -12.33 -20.13 15.28
N PRO A 83 -11.81 -21.17 14.59
CA PRO A 83 -12.61 -22.29 14.12
C PRO A 83 -13.17 -23.16 15.25
N ASP A 84 -12.54 -23.17 16.42
CA ASP A 84 -12.98 -23.96 17.58
C ASP A 84 -14.12 -23.28 18.36
N VAL A 85 -14.37 -22.00 18.07
CA VAL A 85 -15.44 -21.24 18.71
C VAL A 85 -16.66 -21.25 17.79
N LYS A 86 -17.75 -21.85 18.28
CA LYS A 86 -19.03 -21.87 17.58
C LYS A 86 -19.49 -20.43 17.35
N GLN A 87 -19.58 -20.01 16.10
CA GLN A 87 -20.20 -18.74 15.75
C GLN A 87 -21.67 -18.79 16.16
N ALA A 88 -22.08 -17.84 16.99
CA ALA A 88 -23.44 -17.72 17.50
C ALA A 88 -24.30 -16.77 16.66
N ASP A 89 -23.70 -16.08 15.69
CA ASP A 89 -24.39 -15.15 14.81
C ASP A 89 -25.28 -15.92 13.82
N LYS A 90 -26.44 -15.33 13.51
CA LYS A 90 -27.40 -15.90 12.55
C LYS A 90 -26.72 -16.05 11.19
N ASP A 91 -26.72 -17.25 10.63
CA ASP A 91 -26.17 -17.51 9.30
C ASP A 91 -26.99 -16.72 8.26
N PRO A 92 -26.39 -15.73 7.58
CA PRO A 92 -27.11 -14.85 6.66
C PRO A 92 -27.54 -15.55 5.37
N LEU A 93 -27.09 -16.79 5.14
CA LEU A 93 -27.50 -17.60 3.99
C LEU A 93 -28.65 -18.56 4.33
N THR A 94 -29.13 -18.57 5.58
CA THR A 94 -30.29 -19.36 5.99
C THR A 94 -31.35 -18.47 6.64
N ASP A 95 -32.55 -18.47 6.07
CA ASP A 95 -33.68 -17.64 6.54
C ASP A 95 -34.33 -18.11 7.85
N ASP A 96 -33.87 -19.22 8.46
CA ASP A 96 -34.53 -19.79 9.63
C ASP A 96 -34.32 -18.92 10.89
N ASP A 97 -35.44 -18.46 11.46
CA ASP A 97 -35.49 -17.59 12.64
C ASP A 97 -35.05 -18.25 13.96
N ASP A 98 -34.79 -19.56 13.99
CA ASP A 98 -34.52 -20.30 15.24
C ASP A 98 -33.43 -21.39 15.16
N SER A 99 -32.58 -21.39 14.14
CA SER A 99 -31.52 -22.40 14.04
C SER A 99 -30.31 -22.04 14.90
N ALA A 100 -30.43 -22.27 16.21
CA ALA A 100 -29.29 -22.54 17.08
C ALA A 100 -28.58 -23.81 16.56
N ASN A 101 -27.75 -23.63 15.52
CA ASN A 101 -26.81 -24.56 14.89
C ASN A 101 -26.96 -26.00 15.38
N GLN A 102 -27.92 -26.71 14.78
CA GLN A 102 -28.03 -28.15 14.88
C GLN A 102 -26.84 -28.74 14.16
N ASN A 103 -26.00 -29.41 14.94
CA ASN A 103 -24.88 -30.24 14.54
C ASN A 103 -25.04 -30.78 13.10
N ARG A 104 -24.31 -30.19 12.14
CA ARG A 104 -24.28 -30.68 10.76
C ARG A 104 -23.57 -32.04 10.79
N ASP A 105 -24.34 -33.12 10.87
CA ASP A 105 -23.83 -34.47 10.72
C ASP A 105 -23.18 -34.61 9.34
N ALA A 106 -21.86 -34.69 9.31
CA ALA A 106 -21.06 -34.77 8.09
C ALA A 106 -21.20 -36.13 7.37
N ASN A 107 -22.03 -37.04 7.87
CA ASN A 107 -22.17 -38.39 7.36
C ASN A 107 -23.45 -38.62 6.52
N ARG A 108 -23.96 -37.58 5.85
CA ARG A 108 -25.09 -37.73 4.92
C ARG A 108 -24.58 -38.20 3.55
N THR A 109 -24.49 -39.51 3.38
CA THR A 109 -24.35 -40.11 2.04
C THR A 109 -25.62 -39.86 1.25
N ALA A 110 -25.47 -39.33 0.02
CA ALA A 110 -26.59 -39.06 -0.89
C ALA A 110 -27.24 -40.39 -1.32
N GLN A 111 -28.56 -40.49 -1.19
CA GLN A 111 -29.40 -41.54 -1.78
C GLN A 111 -30.08 -41.01 -3.03
#